data_AF-A0A411Z201-F1
#
_entry.id   AF-A0A411Z201-F1
#
_cell.length_a   1.000
_cell.length_b   1.000
_cell.length_c   1.000
_cell.angle_alpha   90.00
_cell.angle_beta   90.00
_cell.angle_gamma   90.00
#
_symmetry.space_group_name_H-M   'P 1'
#
loop_
_entity.id
_entity.type
_entity.pdbx_description
1 polymer ?
#
loop_
_entity_poly.entity_id
_entity_poly.type
_entity_poly.pdbx_seq_one_letter_code
_entity_poly.pdbx_strand_id
1 'polypeptide(L)' 'MEEIVAATGWQAHSVRGAMSGALGKKLGLVVTSKKEGRGRVSRIDQPAR' A
#
# COMPACT_ATOMS: atom_id res chain seq x y z
N MET A 1 -0.69 -2.08 8.12
CA MET A 1 -1.95 -2.36 7.38
C MET A 1 -3.12 -1.69 8.08
N GLU A 2 -3.10 -1.65 9.41
CA GLU A 2 -4.10 -0.94 10.20
C GLU A 2 -4.21 0.53 9.82
N GLU A 3 -3.11 1.25 9.63
CA GLU A 3 -3.17 2.67 9.21
C GLU A 3 -3.94 2.88 7.90
N ILE A 4 -3.66 2.11 6.85
CA ILE A 4 -4.34 2.28 5.55
C ILE A 4 -5.79 1.77 5.59
N VAL A 5 -6.08 0.72 6.36
CA VAL A 5 -7.44 0.24 6.62
C VAL A 5 -8.24 1.32 7.35
N ALA A 6 -7.67 1.93 8.40
CA ALA A 6 -8.31 3.00 9.15
C ALA A 6 -8.50 4.26 8.31
N ALA A 7 -7.49 4.66 7.51
CA ALA A 7 -7.56 5.85 6.67
C ALA A 7 -8.55 5.74 5.50
N THR A 8 -8.78 4.52 4.98
CA THR A 8 -9.67 4.29 3.83
C THR A 8 -11.04 3.74 4.23
N GLY A 9 -11.18 3.18 5.43
CA GLY A 9 -12.35 2.42 5.85
C GLY A 9 -12.50 1.06 5.15
N TRP A 10 -11.50 0.62 4.37
CA TRP A 10 -11.59 -0.62 3.60
C TRP A 10 -11.19 -1.85 4.41
N GLN A 11 -11.77 -2.99 4.07
CA GLN A 11 -11.30 -4.27 4.59
C GLN A 11 -9.88 -4.58 4.11
N ALA A 12 -9.13 -5.32 4.92
CA ALA A 12 -7.72 -5.61 4.66
C ALA A 12 -7.46 -6.36 3.33
N HIS A 13 -8.43 -7.13 2.83
CA HIS A 13 -8.31 -7.80 1.53
C HIS A 13 -8.50 -6.83 0.35
N SER A 14 -9.39 -5.85 0.48
CA SER A 14 -9.61 -4.80 -0.53
C SER A 14 -8.35 -3.93 -0.67
N VAL A 15 -7.73 -3.54 0.45
CA VAL A 15 -6.43 -2.85 0.46
C VAL A 15 -5.36 -3.65 -0.28
N ARG A 16 -5.27 -4.96 -0.03
CA ARG A 16 -4.31 -5.84 -0.73
C ARG A 16 -4.57 -5.87 -2.24
N GLY A 17 -5.84 -5.98 -2.65
CA GLY A 17 -6.24 -5.96 -4.06
C GLY A 17 -5.90 -4.64 -4.74
N ALA A 18 -6.09 -3.51 -4.05
CA ALA A 18 -5.72 -2.19 -4.56
C ALA A 18 -4.19 -2.06 -4.74
N MET A 19 -3.39 -2.53 -3.76
CA MET A 19 -1.93 -2.49 -3.84
C MET A 19 -1.38 -3.34 -4.99
N SER A 20 -1.81 -4.59 -5.14
CA SER A 20 -1.28 -5.48 -6.19
C SER A 20 -1.85 -5.17 -7.57
N GLY A 21 -3.14 -4.87 -7.65
CA GLY A 21 -3.86 -4.69 -8.91
C GLY A 21 -3.78 -3.26 -9.44
N ALA A 22 -4.31 -2.30 -8.68
CA ALA A 22 -4.40 -0.92 -9.14
C ALA A 22 -3.02 -0.23 -9.12
N LEU A 23 -2.32 -0.27 -7.98
CA LEU A 23 -1.03 0.41 -7.84
C LEU A 23 0.08 -0.34 -8.59
N GLY A 24 0.27 -1.63 -8.31
CA GLY A 24 1.30 -2.44 -8.96
C GLY A 24 1.04 -2.68 -10.45
N LYS A 25 0.00 -3.46 -10.78
CA LYS A 25 -0.21 -3.94 -12.15
C LYS A 25 -0.68 -2.84 -13.12
N LYS A 26 -1.63 -1.99 -12.74
CA LYS A 26 -2.19 -0.98 -13.66
C LYS A 26 -1.33 0.28 -13.75
N LEU A 27 -0.80 0.76 -12.62
CA LEU A 27 -0.04 2.01 -12.58
C LEU A 27 1.48 1.82 -12.57
N GLY A 28 1.98 0.58 -12.49
CA GLY A 28 3.41 0.29 -12.49
C GLY A 28 4.15 0.79 -11.23
N LEU A 29 3.42 1.03 -10.14
CA LEU A 29 3.97 1.62 -8.91
C LEU A 29 4.51 0.53 -7.99
N VAL A 30 5.66 0.80 -7.38
CA VAL A 30 6.25 -0.09 -6.37
C VAL A 30 5.70 0.31 -5.01
N VAL A 31 4.97 -0.60 -4.36
CA VAL A 31 4.48 -0.40 -2.99
C VAL A 31 5.39 -1.15 -2.04
N THR A 32 6.17 -0.42 -1.24
CA THR A 32 7.03 -1.00 -0.20
C THR A 32 6.31 -1.00 1.15
N SER A 33 6.52 -2.06 1.95
CA SER A 33 5.97 -2.15 3.30
C SER A 33 7.11 -2.32 4.30
N LYS A 34 7.17 -1.44 5.29
CA LYS A 34 8.19 -1.48 6.35
C LYS A 34 7.53 -1.41 7.73
N LYS A 35 8.04 -2.17 8.69
CA LYS A 35 7.70 -1.98 10.09
C LYS A 35 8.52 -0.81 10.63
N GLU A 36 7.86 0.16 11.21
CA GLU A 36 8.44 1.31 11.90
C GLU A 36 7.88 1.37 13.33
N GLY A 37 8.46 2.20 14.21
CA GLY A 37 8.06 2.28 15.62
C GLY A 37 6.57 2.58 15.86
N ARG A 38 5.87 3.15 14.87
CA ARG A 38 4.43 3.45 14.91
C ARG A 38 3.53 2.36 14.33
N GLY A 39 4.10 1.29 13.78
CA GLY A 39 3.36 0.23 13.09
C GLY A 39 3.88 -0.04 11.67
N ARG A 40 3.09 -0.76 10.88
CA ARG A 40 3.46 -1.11 9.49
C ARG A 40 3.02 -0.03 8.52
N VAL A 41 4.00 0.71 8.02
CA VAL A 41 3.85 1.79 7.03
C VAL A 41 3.99 1.22 5.61
N SER A 42 3.12 1.66 4.71
CA SER A 42 3.18 1.36 3.28
C SER A 42 3.52 2.64 2.52
N ARG A 43 4.52 2.60 1.64
CA ARG A 43 4.98 3.73 0.83
C ARG A 43 4.91 3.36 -0.65
N ILE A 44 4.59 4.34 -1.48
CA ILE A 44 4.72 4.23 -2.94
C ILE A 44 6.08 4.81 -3.29
N ASP A 45 6.97 3.98 -3.83
CA ASP A 45 8.21 4.44 -4.45
C ASP A 45 7.92 4.68 -5.94
N GLN A 46 8.25 5.88 -6.43
CA GLN A 46 8.20 6.12 -7.87
C GLN A 46 9.30 5.29 -8.54
N PRO A 47 9.03 4.60 -9.67
CA PRO A 47 10.13 4.08 -10.46
C PRO A 47 11.02 5.26 -10.87
N ALA A 48 12.33 5.12 -10.68
CA ALA A 48 13.30 6.10 -11.13
C ALA A 48 13.02 6.42 -12.61
N ARG A 49 12.70 7.69 -12.89
CA ARG A 49 12.41 8.18 -14.23
C ARG A 49 13.60 8.04 -15.14
#